data_AF-A0A816HQ87-F1
#
_entry.id   AF-A0A816HQ87-F1
#
_cell.length_a   1.000
_cell.length_b   1.000
_cell.length_c   1.000
_cell.angle_alpha   90.00
_cell.angle_beta   90.00
_cell.angle_gamma   90.00
#
_symmetry.space_group_name_H-M   'P 1'
#
loop_
_entity.id
_entity.type
_entity.pdbx_description
1 polymer ?
#
loop_
_entity_poly.entity_id
_entity_poly.type
_entity_poly.pdbx_seq_one_letter_code
_entity_poly.pdbx_strand_id
1 'polypeptide(L)'
;HFFDDFPEIETEAKVYTLTRCSDKAANFSINDLARFIDEKYYETTGTTKPKDSELIRSEASVRLDLRRWGATFRENGARPYWEGHERADVVKSRETFINYFLDNKQSYYTVNDNENLPGWIKPEKKPGRILIFHDESTFRSGEIASRRWFYGDQAPFYSKGRGRSNMVSDFVVQHHSGPYFNLSEKEMKRAVKKYPQLAASTDLDYVPRTATASLH
;
A
#
# COMPACT_ATOMS: atom_id res chain seq x y z
N HIS A 1 21.02 7.19 -35.31
CA HIS A 1 20.37 6.71 -34.07
C HIS A 1 20.04 5.23 -34.27
N PHE A 2 20.16 4.32 -33.30
CA PHE A 2 20.00 2.88 -33.57
C PHE A 2 18.70 2.52 -34.31
N PHE A 3 17.60 3.21 -34.04
CA PHE A 3 16.33 2.95 -34.75
C PHE A 3 16.27 3.54 -36.17
N ASP A 4 17.22 4.39 -36.56
CA ASP A 4 17.35 4.84 -37.95
C ASP A 4 17.82 3.66 -38.83
N ASP A 5 18.64 2.77 -38.26
CA ASP A 5 19.16 1.57 -38.92
C ASP A 5 18.21 0.37 -38.78
N PHE A 6 17.34 0.37 -37.75
CA PHE A 6 16.40 -0.70 -37.42
C PHE A 6 14.98 -0.19 -37.10
N PRO A 7 14.27 0.41 -38.09
CA PRO A 7 12.95 1.03 -37.87
C PRO A 7 11.84 0.02 -37.53
N GLU A 8 11.96 -1.23 -38.00
CA GLU A 8 11.05 -2.32 -37.67
C GLU A 8 11.09 -2.66 -36.17
N ILE A 9 12.30 -2.72 -35.58
CA ILE A 9 12.49 -2.96 -34.15
C ILE A 9 11.85 -1.84 -33.33
N GLU A 10 11.96 -0.58 -33.79
CA GLU A 10 11.30 0.54 -33.10
C GLU A 10 9.78 0.38 -33.08
N THR A 11 9.20 -0.03 -34.21
CA THR A 11 7.76 -0.20 -34.36
C THR A 11 7.25 -1.31 -33.44
N GLU A 12 7.92 -2.47 -33.43
CA GLU A 12 7.57 -3.58 -32.54
C GLU A 12 7.77 -3.23 -31.06
N ALA A 13 8.86 -2.53 -30.73
CA ALA A 13 9.14 -2.10 -29.37
C ALA A 13 8.07 -1.15 -28.83
N LYS A 14 7.59 -0.20 -29.65
CA LYS A 14 6.46 0.68 -29.28
C LYS A 14 5.18 -0.10 -29.02
N VAL A 15 4.86 -1.10 -29.84
CA VAL A 15 3.66 -1.95 -29.65
C VAL A 15 3.79 -2.78 -28.37
N TYR A 16 4.97 -3.35 -28.12
CA TYR A 16 5.28 -4.09 -26.90
C TYR A 16 5.07 -3.22 -25.66
N THR A 17 5.67 -2.03 -25.62
CA THR A 17 5.55 -1.15 -24.44
C THR A 17 4.13 -0.66 -24.21
N LEU A 18 3.40 -0.28 -25.27
CA LEU A 18 1.99 0.12 -25.16
C LEU A 18 1.15 -0.99 -24.52
N THR A 19 1.35 -2.23 -24.95
CA THR A 19 0.64 -3.40 -24.43
C THR A 19 1.01 -3.66 -22.97
N ARG A 20 2.31 -3.67 -22.64
CA ARG A 20 2.81 -3.99 -21.29
C ARG A 20 2.50 -2.89 -20.27
N CYS A 21 2.51 -1.62 -20.66
CA CYS A 21 2.12 -0.50 -19.79
C CYS A 21 0.61 -0.50 -19.50
N SER A 22 -0.19 -1.02 -20.42
CA SER A 22 -1.66 -1.14 -20.29
C SER A 22 -2.10 -2.39 -19.50
N ASP A 23 -1.16 -3.26 -19.13
CA ASP A 23 -1.45 -4.48 -18.36
C ASP A 23 -1.88 -4.12 -16.92
N LYS A 24 -2.96 -4.74 -16.45
CA LYS A 24 -3.47 -4.61 -15.08
C LYS A 24 -2.50 -5.18 -14.04
N ALA A 25 -1.64 -6.12 -14.44
CA ALA A 25 -0.59 -6.67 -13.59
C ALA A 25 0.52 -5.64 -13.29
N ALA A 26 0.69 -4.64 -14.15
CA ALA A 26 1.58 -3.48 -13.94
C ALA A 26 3.01 -3.85 -13.52
N ASN A 27 3.55 -4.94 -14.07
CA ASN A 27 4.86 -5.48 -13.74
C ASN A 27 5.95 -5.15 -14.78
N PHE A 28 5.66 -4.26 -15.73
CA PHE A 28 6.59 -3.88 -16.78
C PHE A 28 7.81 -3.13 -16.23
N SER A 29 9.01 -3.62 -16.57
CA SER A 29 10.29 -3.02 -16.22
C SER A 29 11.04 -2.52 -17.46
N ILE A 30 12.00 -1.61 -17.27
CA ILE A 30 12.90 -1.17 -18.34
C ILE A 30 13.74 -2.34 -18.87
N ASN A 31 14.14 -3.26 -17.98
CA ASN A 31 14.90 -4.45 -18.34
C ASN A 31 14.09 -5.34 -19.31
N ASP A 32 12.77 -5.45 -19.12
CA ASP A 32 11.89 -6.21 -20.01
C ASP A 32 11.96 -5.69 -21.45
N LEU A 33 11.90 -4.35 -21.62
CA LEU A 33 12.02 -3.72 -22.94
C LEU A 33 13.43 -3.86 -23.52
N ALA A 34 14.46 -3.73 -22.69
CA ALA A 34 15.84 -3.90 -23.15
C ALA A 34 16.10 -5.31 -23.67
N ARG A 35 15.58 -6.35 -22.99
CA ARG A 35 15.62 -7.74 -23.46
C ARG A 35 14.81 -7.94 -24.74
N PHE A 36 13.62 -7.34 -24.83
CA PHE A 36 12.80 -7.43 -26.04
C PHE A 36 13.54 -6.87 -27.26
N ILE A 37 14.17 -5.69 -27.14
CA ILE A 37 14.94 -5.08 -28.24
C ILE A 37 16.15 -5.94 -28.60
N ASP A 38 16.82 -6.50 -27.60
CA ASP A 38 17.97 -7.38 -27.78
C ASP A 38 17.60 -8.65 -28.57
N GLU A 39 16.54 -9.36 -28.14
CA GLU A 39 15.99 -10.52 -28.86
C GLU A 39 15.64 -10.16 -30.31
N LYS A 40 14.94 -9.05 -30.52
CA LYS A 40 14.52 -8.59 -31.85
C LYS A 40 15.68 -8.25 -32.77
N TYR A 41 16.76 -7.70 -32.23
CA TYR A 41 17.96 -7.40 -33.00
C TYR A 41 18.59 -8.68 -33.58
N TYR A 42 18.74 -9.73 -32.76
CA TYR A 42 19.31 -11.00 -33.20
C TYR A 42 18.39 -11.74 -34.18
N GLU A 43 17.07 -11.69 -33.98
CA GLU A 43 16.08 -12.19 -34.93
C GLU A 43 16.19 -11.49 -36.29
N THR A 44 16.28 -10.17 -36.30
CA THR A 44 16.28 -9.35 -37.52
C THR A 44 17.58 -9.48 -38.30
N THR A 45 18.72 -9.53 -37.59
CA THR A 45 20.05 -9.66 -38.21
C THR A 45 20.41 -11.11 -38.57
N GLY A 46 19.67 -12.09 -38.06
CA GLY A 46 19.99 -13.52 -38.21
C GLY A 46 21.27 -13.94 -37.50
N THR A 47 21.74 -13.12 -36.55
CA THR A 47 22.97 -13.39 -35.78
C THR A 47 22.65 -14.06 -34.45
N THR A 48 23.60 -14.81 -33.89
CA THR A 48 23.43 -15.46 -32.58
C THR A 48 24.04 -14.60 -31.47
N LYS A 49 23.30 -14.40 -30.38
CA LYS A 49 23.80 -13.70 -29.21
C LYS A 49 25.00 -14.41 -28.56
N PRO A 50 26.15 -13.73 -28.39
CA PRO A 50 27.27 -14.29 -27.61
C PRO A 50 26.87 -14.49 -26.14
N LYS A 51 27.35 -15.56 -25.50
CA LYS A 51 26.96 -15.94 -24.12
C LYS A 51 27.21 -14.84 -23.07
N ASP A 52 28.26 -14.05 -23.25
CA ASP A 52 28.71 -13.05 -22.27
C ASP A 52 28.57 -11.61 -22.80
N SER A 53 27.73 -11.38 -23.81
CA SER A 53 27.52 -10.03 -24.34
C SER A 53 26.49 -9.25 -23.53
N GLU A 54 26.73 -7.95 -23.40
CA GLU A 54 25.75 -7.01 -22.88
C GLU A 54 24.50 -6.92 -23.80
N LEU A 55 23.46 -6.25 -23.30
CA LEU A 55 22.28 -5.95 -24.09
C LEU A 55 22.64 -4.97 -25.22
N ILE A 56 22.10 -5.19 -26.41
CA ILE A 56 22.28 -4.30 -27.58
C ILE A 56 21.95 -2.84 -27.24
N ARG A 57 20.95 -2.62 -26.38
CA ARG A 57 20.67 -1.30 -25.80
C ARG A 57 20.61 -1.39 -24.28
N SER A 58 21.37 -0.52 -23.63
CA SER A 58 21.38 -0.41 -22.17
C SER A 58 20.03 0.11 -21.64
N GLU A 59 19.71 -0.22 -20.39
CA GLU A 59 18.50 0.28 -19.72
C GLU A 59 18.40 1.81 -19.72
N ALA A 60 19.53 2.50 -19.63
CA ALA A 60 19.57 3.96 -19.65
C ALA A 60 19.12 4.52 -21.02
N SER A 61 19.61 3.93 -22.12
CA SER A 61 19.19 4.29 -23.48
C SER A 61 17.71 3.98 -23.71
N VAL A 62 17.28 2.78 -23.30
CA VAL A 62 15.89 2.33 -23.42
C VAL A 62 14.92 3.23 -22.65
N ARG A 63 15.34 3.74 -21.49
CA ARG A 63 14.57 4.74 -20.73
C ARG A 63 14.40 6.05 -21.49
N LEU A 64 15.42 6.50 -22.20
CA LEU A 64 15.33 7.70 -23.05
C LEU A 64 14.42 7.46 -24.25
N ASP A 65 14.49 6.27 -24.85
CA ASP A 65 13.63 5.87 -25.97
C ASP A 65 12.14 5.88 -25.56
N LEU A 66 11.80 5.28 -24.41
CA LEU A 66 10.45 5.33 -23.83
C LEU A 66 9.92 6.76 -23.68
N ARG A 67 10.75 7.67 -23.15
CA ARG A 67 10.38 9.08 -23.01
C ARG A 67 10.15 9.76 -24.37
N ARG A 68 10.99 9.46 -25.36
CA ARG A 68 10.83 9.96 -26.74
C ARG A 68 9.55 9.46 -27.38
N TRP A 69 9.12 8.25 -27.04
CA TRP A 69 7.84 7.68 -27.48
C TRP A 69 6.63 8.22 -26.71
N GLY A 70 6.81 9.18 -25.80
CA GLY A 70 5.74 9.81 -25.04
C GLY A 70 5.38 9.11 -23.74
N ALA A 71 6.15 8.10 -23.31
CA ALA A 71 5.92 7.46 -22.03
C ALA A 71 6.43 8.31 -20.86
N THR A 72 5.68 8.33 -19.76
CA THR A 72 6.08 9.02 -18.52
C THR A 72 6.11 8.07 -17.33
N PHE A 73 7.08 8.27 -16.45
CA PHE A 73 7.20 7.49 -15.21
C PHE A 73 6.61 8.27 -14.06
N ARG A 74 5.45 7.84 -13.53
CA ARG A 74 4.69 8.58 -12.51
C ARG A 74 4.10 7.64 -11.46
N GLU A 75 3.64 8.22 -10.35
CA GLU A 75 2.88 7.49 -9.33
C GLU A 75 1.46 7.18 -9.82
N ASN A 76 0.93 6.03 -9.41
CA ASN A 76 -0.44 5.70 -9.73
C ASN A 76 -1.42 6.32 -8.73
N GLY A 77 -2.14 7.36 -9.16
CA GLY A 77 -3.18 8.03 -8.37
C GLY A 77 -4.58 7.42 -8.50
N ALA A 78 -4.82 6.49 -9.43
CA ALA A 78 -6.16 5.95 -9.67
C ALA A 78 -6.59 5.01 -8.55
N ARG A 79 -7.51 5.47 -7.69
CA ARG A 79 -8.09 4.68 -6.58
C ARG A 79 -9.56 4.36 -6.88
N PRO A 80 -9.97 3.07 -6.86
CA PRO A 80 -11.37 2.68 -7.13
C PRO A 80 -12.38 3.24 -6.12
N TYR A 81 -11.94 3.62 -4.93
CA TYR A 81 -12.80 3.87 -3.77
C TYR A 81 -13.28 5.32 -3.62
N TRP A 82 -12.99 6.20 -4.58
CA TRP A 82 -13.30 7.63 -4.44
C TRP A 82 -14.78 7.97 -4.70
N GLU A 83 -15.44 7.24 -5.60
CA GLU A 83 -16.75 7.65 -6.16
C GLU A 83 -17.92 7.63 -5.16
N GLY A 84 -17.78 6.99 -4.00
CA GLY A 84 -18.84 6.91 -2.99
C GLY A 84 -18.76 7.93 -1.85
N HIS A 85 -17.59 8.53 -1.61
CA HIS A 85 -17.35 9.30 -0.38
C HIS A 85 -18.00 10.68 -0.35
N GLU A 86 -18.27 11.25 -1.52
CA GLU A 86 -18.80 12.61 -1.69
C GLU A 86 -20.30 12.63 -2.01
N ARG A 87 -20.97 11.47 -1.93
CA ARG A 87 -22.44 11.43 -2.01
C ARG A 87 -23.04 12.24 -0.86
N ALA A 88 -24.07 13.03 -1.16
CA ALA A 88 -24.70 13.93 -0.20
C ALA A 88 -25.16 13.24 1.10
N ASP A 89 -25.67 12.00 1.02
CA ASP A 89 -26.08 11.23 2.19
C ASP A 89 -24.90 10.75 3.04
N VAL A 90 -23.79 10.37 2.40
CA VAL A 90 -22.54 9.99 3.08
C VAL A 90 -21.92 11.20 3.78
N VAL A 91 -21.87 12.35 3.12
CA VAL A 91 -21.37 13.61 3.71
C VAL A 91 -22.22 14.00 4.91
N LYS A 92 -23.55 14.00 4.79
CA LYS A 92 -24.47 14.30 5.91
C LYS A 92 -24.29 13.33 7.09
N SER A 93 -24.09 12.05 6.82
CA SER A 93 -23.81 11.05 7.87
C SER A 93 -22.49 11.34 8.57
N ARG A 94 -21.44 11.72 7.83
CA ARG A 94 -20.13 12.08 8.38
C ARG A 94 -20.21 13.31 9.28
N GLU A 95 -20.91 14.36 8.84
CA GLU A 95 -21.15 15.56 9.64
C GLU A 95 -21.89 15.24 10.93
N THR A 96 -22.96 14.44 10.86
CA THR A 96 -23.73 14.00 12.04
C THR A 96 -22.85 13.24 13.03
N PHE A 97 -22.02 12.32 12.52
CA PHE A 97 -21.10 11.54 13.33
C PHE A 97 -20.05 12.43 14.02
N ILE A 98 -19.43 13.36 13.30
CA ILE A 98 -18.45 14.31 13.87
C ILE A 98 -19.09 15.18 14.95
N ASN A 99 -20.26 15.76 14.66
CA ASN A 99 -20.97 16.62 15.61
C ASN A 99 -21.31 15.86 16.90
N TYR A 100 -21.72 14.58 16.80
CA TYR A 100 -21.93 13.75 17.98
C TYR A 100 -20.70 13.67 18.89
N PHE A 101 -19.48 13.52 18.36
CA PHE A 101 -18.28 13.49 19.19
C PHE A 101 -17.94 14.86 19.78
N LEU A 102 -18.09 15.92 18.99
CA LEU A 102 -17.83 17.29 19.45
C LEU A 102 -18.77 17.69 20.60
N ASP A 103 -20.07 17.43 20.45
CA ASP A 103 -21.09 17.71 21.48
C ASP A 103 -20.86 16.91 22.76
N ASN A 104 -20.19 15.75 22.64
CA ASN A 104 -19.89 14.87 23.75
C ASN A 104 -18.42 14.93 24.21
N LYS A 105 -17.59 15.87 23.72
CA LYS A 105 -16.15 15.95 24.00
C LYS A 105 -15.80 15.84 25.50
N GLN A 106 -16.58 16.50 26.35
CA GLN A 106 -16.43 16.47 27.82
C GLN A 106 -16.66 15.10 28.48
N SER A 107 -17.21 14.13 27.73
CA SER A 107 -17.44 12.77 28.20
C SER A 107 -16.27 11.84 27.91
N TYR A 108 -15.26 12.27 27.13
CA TYR A 108 -14.16 11.42 26.68
C TYR A 108 -12.83 11.86 27.29
N TYR A 109 -11.87 10.93 27.30
CA TYR A 109 -10.48 11.28 27.47
C TYR A 109 -9.99 11.92 26.16
N THR A 110 -9.37 13.09 26.25
CA THR A 110 -8.77 13.75 25.09
C THR A 110 -7.32 14.13 25.38
N VAL A 111 -6.60 14.57 24.37
CA VAL A 111 -5.29 15.19 24.53
C VAL A 111 -5.44 16.70 24.45
N ASN A 112 -4.54 17.44 25.10
CA ASN A 112 -4.45 18.87 24.87
C ASN A 112 -3.82 19.15 23.49
N ASP A 113 -4.15 20.30 22.91
CA ASP A 113 -3.60 20.71 21.60
C ASP A 113 -2.23 21.42 21.75
N ASN A 114 -1.61 21.36 22.93
CA ASN A 114 -0.32 21.99 23.17
C ASN A 114 0.82 21.03 22.80
N GLU A 115 1.35 21.20 21.59
CA GLU A 115 2.44 20.39 21.03
C GLU A 115 3.71 20.34 21.90
N ASN A 116 3.96 21.39 22.71
CA ASN A 116 5.15 21.48 23.55
C ASN A 116 5.00 20.73 24.89
N LEU A 117 3.77 20.46 25.34
CA LEU A 117 3.48 19.76 26.59
C LEU A 117 2.23 18.87 26.40
N PRO A 118 2.34 17.78 25.64
CA PRO A 118 1.21 16.88 25.41
C PRO A 118 0.74 16.27 26.74
N GLY A 119 -0.54 16.47 27.06
CA GLY A 119 -1.15 16.06 28.32
C GLY A 119 -2.56 15.52 28.12
N TRP A 120 -2.93 14.53 28.95
CA TRP A 120 -4.26 13.95 28.94
C TRP A 120 -5.28 14.83 29.67
N ILE A 121 -6.39 15.11 29.02
CA ILE A 121 -7.59 15.73 29.60
C ILE A 121 -8.56 14.60 29.97
N LYS A 122 -8.99 14.60 31.23
CA LYS A 122 -9.95 13.61 31.74
C LYS A 122 -11.39 14.07 31.47
N PRO A 123 -12.34 13.14 31.30
CA PRO A 123 -13.76 13.48 31.20
C PRO A 123 -14.24 14.31 32.39
N GLU A 124 -14.97 15.37 32.11
CA GLU A 124 -15.68 16.19 33.11
C GLU A 124 -17.01 15.54 33.47
N LYS A 125 -17.68 14.91 32.50
CA LYS A 125 -18.96 14.21 32.70
C LYS A 125 -18.75 12.79 33.22
N LYS A 126 -19.59 12.37 34.17
CA LYS A 126 -19.61 11.00 34.71
C LYS A 126 -20.88 10.25 34.29
N PRO A 127 -20.79 8.94 33.95
CA PRO A 127 -19.55 8.18 33.82
C PRO A 127 -18.74 8.64 32.59
N GLY A 128 -17.42 8.74 32.76
CA GLY A 128 -16.51 9.01 31.64
C GLY A 128 -16.51 7.84 30.67
N ARG A 129 -16.35 8.13 29.38
CA ARG A 129 -16.36 7.17 28.29
C ARG A 129 -14.94 7.01 27.75
N ILE A 130 -14.55 5.76 27.49
CA ILE A 130 -13.28 5.43 26.84
C ILE A 130 -13.59 5.13 25.38
N LEU A 131 -12.86 5.79 24.46
CA LEU A 131 -12.96 5.49 23.04
C LEU A 131 -11.98 4.38 22.68
N ILE A 132 -12.51 3.39 21.97
CA ILE A 132 -11.77 2.27 21.41
C ILE A 132 -12.00 2.33 19.91
N PHE A 133 -10.93 2.55 19.17
CA PHE A 133 -10.92 2.54 17.73
C PHE A 133 -10.38 1.20 17.25
N HIS A 134 -10.89 0.73 16.12
CA HIS A 134 -10.48 -0.50 15.48
C HIS A 134 -10.39 -0.24 13.99
N ASP A 135 -9.35 -0.78 13.37
CA ASP A 135 -9.22 -0.76 11.92
C ASP A 135 -8.58 -2.07 11.43
N GLU A 136 -8.89 -2.40 10.16
CA GLU A 136 -8.40 -3.60 9.49
C GLU A 136 -7.60 -3.20 8.26
N SER A 137 -6.35 -3.63 8.21
CA SER A 137 -5.46 -3.43 7.08
C SER A 137 -5.06 -4.77 6.47
N THR A 138 -5.20 -4.87 5.14
CA THR A 138 -4.74 -6.05 4.41
C THR A 138 -3.40 -5.77 3.74
N PHE A 139 -2.35 -6.42 4.22
CA PHE A 139 -1.02 -6.40 3.61
C PHE A 139 -0.92 -7.53 2.59
N ARG A 140 -0.41 -7.25 1.39
CA ARG A 140 -0.18 -8.30 0.38
C ARG A 140 1.30 -8.46 0.10
N SER A 141 1.76 -9.70 -0.02
CA SER A 141 3.08 -9.95 -0.61
C SER A 141 3.07 -9.60 -2.10
N GLY A 142 4.16 -9.03 -2.61
CA GLY A 142 4.25 -8.61 -4.02
C GLY A 142 3.32 -7.45 -4.35
N GLU A 143 3.24 -6.43 -3.47
CA GLU A 143 2.61 -5.16 -3.83
C GLU A 143 3.18 -4.63 -5.13
N ILE A 144 2.27 -4.12 -5.97
CA ILE A 144 2.61 -3.56 -7.26
C ILE A 144 3.41 -2.27 -7.01
N ALA A 145 4.46 -2.05 -7.80
CA ALA A 145 5.27 -0.84 -7.70
C ALA A 145 4.39 0.42 -7.74
N SER A 146 4.62 1.32 -6.78
CA SER A 146 3.85 2.57 -6.66
C SER A 146 4.01 3.49 -7.88
N ARG A 147 5.08 3.30 -8.65
CA ARG A 147 5.41 4.04 -9.87
C ARG A 147 5.56 3.09 -11.07
N ARG A 148 5.05 3.51 -12.22
CA ARG A 148 5.16 2.77 -13.49
C ARG A 148 5.23 3.70 -14.70
N TRP A 149 5.50 3.12 -15.86
CA TRP A 149 5.45 3.81 -17.15
C TRP A 149 4.01 3.90 -17.66
N PHE A 150 3.64 5.07 -18.17
CA PHE A 150 2.31 5.38 -18.71
C PHE A 150 2.42 6.00 -20.10
N TYR A 151 1.48 5.66 -20.97
CA TYR A 151 1.23 6.37 -22.21
C TYR A 151 -0.06 7.19 -22.06
N GLY A 152 0.04 8.51 -22.14
CA GLY A 152 -1.08 9.42 -21.89
C GLY A 152 -1.59 9.39 -20.44
N ASP A 153 -2.85 9.80 -20.25
CA ASP A 153 -3.46 10.00 -18.92
C ASP A 153 -4.30 8.80 -18.44
N GLN A 154 -4.45 7.75 -19.25
CA GLN A 154 -5.29 6.61 -18.90
C GLN A 154 -4.48 5.52 -18.18
N ALA A 155 -4.58 5.49 -16.86
CA ALA A 155 -4.08 4.41 -16.03
C ALA A 155 -5.16 3.32 -15.88
N PRO A 156 -4.95 2.07 -16.33
CA PRO A 156 -5.88 1.00 -16.03
C PRO A 156 -5.94 0.74 -14.52
N PHE A 157 -7.14 0.50 -13.99
CA PHE A 157 -7.35 0.06 -12.61
C PHE A 157 -6.63 -1.27 -12.37
N TYR A 158 -5.97 -1.39 -11.21
CA TYR A 158 -5.25 -2.59 -10.83
C TYR A 158 -6.15 -3.82 -10.71
N SER A 159 -5.60 -4.99 -11.04
CA SER A 159 -6.04 -6.22 -10.39
C SER A 159 -5.48 -6.24 -8.97
N LYS A 160 -6.25 -6.73 -7.99
CA LYS A 160 -5.73 -7.01 -6.63
C LYS A 160 -4.43 -7.84 -6.76
N GLY A 161 -3.36 -7.44 -6.05
CA GLY A 161 -2.04 -8.08 -6.15
C GLY A 161 -2.08 -9.60 -6.01
N ARG A 162 -1.17 -10.30 -6.69
CA ARG A 162 -1.17 -11.78 -6.83
C ARG A 162 -0.60 -12.55 -5.62
N GLY A 163 -0.05 -11.86 -4.62
CA GLY A 163 0.55 -12.53 -3.46
C GLY A 163 -0.42 -12.84 -2.33
N ARG A 164 0.12 -13.47 -1.28
CA ARG A 164 -0.62 -13.83 -0.07
C ARG A 164 -1.07 -12.55 0.64
N SER A 165 -2.32 -12.53 1.08
CA SER A 165 -2.85 -11.44 1.89
C SER A 165 -2.80 -11.81 3.37
N ASN A 166 -2.14 -10.97 4.17
CA ASN A 166 -2.21 -10.98 5.62
C ASN A 166 -3.17 -9.87 6.05
N MET A 167 -4.28 -10.25 6.67
CA MET A 167 -5.20 -9.31 7.28
C MET A 167 -4.73 -9.05 8.71
N VAL A 168 -4.45 -7.79 9.02
CA VAL A 168 -4.06 -7.33 10.35
C VAL A 168 -5.18 -6.45 10.87
N SER A 169 -5.55 -6.67 12.12
CA SER A 169 -6.61 -5.97 12.82
C SER A 169 -6.04 -5.54 14.16
N ASP A 170 -6.21 -4.27 14.53
CA ASP A 170 -5.74 -3.78 15.83
C ASP A 170 -6.73 -2.81 16.48
N PHE A 171 -6.64 -2.70 17.80
CA PHE A 171 -7.48 -1.83 18.62
C PHE A 171 -6.63 -0.75 19.28
N VAL A 172 -7.00 0.51 19.10
CA VAL A 172 -6.34 1.67 19.72
C VAL A 172 -7.27 2.29 20.75
N VAL A 173 -6.72 2.54 21.94
CA VAL A 173 -7.47 3.05 23.07
C VAL A 173 -7.07 4.49 23.36
N GLN A 174 -8.06 5.37 23.47
CA GLN A 174 -7.83 6.74 23.89
C GLN A 174 -7.85 6.82 25.42
N HIS A 175 -6.75 6.45 26.07
CA HIS A 175 -6.61 6.49 27.53
C HIS A 175 -5.16 6.71 27.99
N HIS A 176 -4.99 7.33 29.17
CA HIS A 176 -3.67 7.69 29.70
C HIS A 176 -2.78 6.51 30.11
N SER A 177 -3.32 5.29 30.15
CA SER A 177 -2.56 4.08 30.51
C SER A 177 -1.77 3.49 29.34
N GLY A 178 -1.92 4.01 28.12
CA GLY A 178 -1.23 3.55 26.92
C GLY A 178 -2.19 3.27 25.76
N PRO A 179 -1.65 3.04 24.55
CA PRO A 179 -2.46 2.86 23.34
C PRO A 179 -3.18 1.51 23.28
N TYR A 180 -2.75 0.53 24.09
CA TYR A 180 -3.29 -0.83 24.10
C TYR A 180 -4.03 -1.14 25.40
N PHE A 181 -5.10 -1.93 25.31
CA PHE A 181 -5.64 -2.60 26.49
C PHE A 181 -4.68 -3.71 26.91
N ASN A 182 -4.13 -3.58 28.11
CA ASN A 182 -3.41 -4.67 28.77
C ASN A 182 -4.23 -5.19 29.96
N LEU A 183 -4.24 -6.51 30.10
CA LEU A 183 -4.77 -7.14 31.30
C LEU A 183 -3.78 -6.93 32.44
N SER A 184 -4.29 -6.68 33.66
CA SER A 184 -3.48 -6.86 34.86
C SER A 184 -3.00 -8.32 34.96
N GLU A 185 -1.97 -8.59 35.77
CA GLU A 185 -1.53 -9.99 35.97
C GLU A 185 -2.64 -10.91 36.46
N LYS A 186 -3.52 -10.38 37.33
CA LYS A 186 -4.66 -11.12 37.87
C LYS A 186 -5.68 -11.45 36.78
N GLU A 187 -5.96 -10.50 35.91
CA GLU A 187 -6.87 -10.70 34.78
C GLU A 187 -6.26 -11.64 33.74
N MET A 188 -4.97 -11.51 33.44
CA MET A 188 -4.27 -12.44 32.54
C MET A 188 -4.30 -13.86 33.08
N LYS A 189 -4.01 -14.08 34.37
CA LYS A 189 -4.12 -15.40 35.01
C LYS A 189 -5.52 -15.98 34.90
N ARG A 190 -6.56 -15.16 35.05
CA ARG A 190 -7.96 -15.58 34.86
C ARG A 190 -8.26 -15.91 33.39
N ALA A 191 -7.78 -15.10 32.46
CA ALA A 191 -7.94 -15.31 31.04
C ALA A 191 -7.27 -16.60 30.59
N VAL A 192 -6.01 -16.84 30.96
CA VAL A 192 -5.27 -18.08 30.67
C VAL A 192 -5.96 -19.30 31.29
N LYS A 193 -6.49 -19.19 32.51
CA LYS A 193 -7.27 -20.28 33.13
C LYS A 193 -8.50 -20.65 32.30
N LYS A 194 -9.17 -19.65 31.70
CA LYS A 194 -10.37 -19.85 30.87
C LYS A 194 -10.01 -20.26 29.43
N TYR A 195 -8.87 -19.78 28.92
CA TYR A 195 -8.38 -19.93 27.56
C TYR A 195 -6.89 -20.32 27.59
N PRO A 196 -6.55 -21.60 27.82
CA PRO A 196 -5.18 -22.05 27.98
C PRO A 196 -4.28 -21.77 26.77
N GLN A 197 -4.86 -21.66 25.57
CA GLN A 197 -4.14 -21.33 24.34
C GLN A 197 -3.44 -19.96 24.39
N LEU A 198 -3.87 -19.05 25.28
CA LEU A 198 -3.20 -17.75 25.49
C LEU A 198 -1.80 -17.90 26.10
N ALA A 199 -1.46 -19.07 26.66
CA ALA A 199 -0.12 -19.38 27.15
C ALA A 199 0.72 -20.18 26.13
N ALA A 200 0.15 -20.56 24.99
CA ALA A 200 0.88 -21.28 23.95
C ALA A 200 1.79 -20.29 23.18
N SER A 201 3.00 -20.73 22.87
CA SER A 201 3.88 -20.02 21.93
C SER A 201 3.25 -20.08 20.55
N THR A 202 2.97 -18.93 19.95
CA THR A 202 2.52 -18.81 18.56
C THR A 202 3.64 -18.23 17.71
N ASP A 203 3.59 -18.43 16.38
CA ASP A 203 4.52 -17.77 15.43
C ASP A 203 4.34 -16.25 15.35
N LEU A 204 3.39 -15.71 16.13
CA LEU A 204 3.10 -14.28 16.27
C LEU A 204 3.60 -13.82 17.64
N ASP A 205 4.44 -12.78 17.63
CA ASP A 205 4.88 -12.11 18.84
C ASP A 205 3.78 -11.17 19.32
N TYR A 206 3.08 -11.52 20.40
CA TYR A 206 2.10 -10.64 21.03
C TYR A 206 2.75 -9.73 22.07
N VAL A 207 2.32 -8.47 22.11
CA VAL A 207 2.71 -7.56 23.21
C VAL A 207 2.14 -8.14 24.52
N PRO A 208 2.95 -8.26 25.59
CA PRO A 208 2.56 -8.99 26.79
C PRO A 208 1.23 -8.51 27.38
N ARG A 209 0.30 -9.46 27.59
CA ARG A 209 -1.04 -9.26 28.19
C ARG A 209 -1.98 -8.38 27.37
N THR A 210 -1.71 -8.21 26.07
CA THR A 210 -2.58 -7.50 25.13
C THR A 210 -3.08 -8.46 24.05
N ALA A 211 -4.06 -8.01 23.26
CA ALA A 211 -4.45 -8.70 22.02
C ALA A 211 -3.68 -8.20 20.78
N THR A 212 -2.70 -7.31 20.98
CA THR A 212 -1.94 -6.67 19.90
C THR A 212 -0.71 -7.50 19.57
N ALA A 213 -0.58 -7.91 18.31
CA ALA A 213 0.64 -8.53 17.79
C ALA A 213 1.68 -7.44 17.49
N SER A 214 2.91 -7.59 17.99
CA SER A 214 4.04 -6.77 17.57
C SER A 214 4.58 -7.28 16.24
N LEU A 215 4.80 -6.35 15.31
CA LEU A 215 5.64 -6.58 14.13
C LEU A 215 7.09 -6.43 14.58
N HIS A 216 7.81 -7.53 14.75
CA HIS A 216 9.28 -7.53 14.75
C HIS A 216 9.82 -7.73 13.33
#